data_AF-A0A822BNZ0-F1
#
_entry.id   AF-A0A822BNZ0-F1
#
_cell.length_a   1.000
_cell.length_b   1.000
_cell.length_c   1.000
_cell.angle_alpha   90.00
_cell.angle_beta   90.00
_cell.angle_gamma   90.00
#
_symmetry.space_group_name_H-M   'P 1'
#
loop_
_entity.id
_entity.type
_entity.pdbx_description
1 polymer ?
#
loop_
_entity_poly.entity_id
_entity_poly.type
_entity_poly.pdbx_seq_one_letter_code
_entity_poly.pdbx_strand_id
1 'polypeptide(L)' 'DNEKQKSLFYGMDATEKKIFTLINHHRQQYGLPSLEPSINLAYVARTHAVDVVENNPDVCGGNMHSWGNKGK' A
#
# COMPACT_ATOMS: atom_id res chain seq x y z
N ASP A 1 7.34 19.51 14.91
CA ASP A 1 6.95 18.94 13.59
C ASP A 1 7.58 17.61 13.20
N ASN A 2 8.82 17.28 13.63
CA ASN A 2 9.45 15.99 13.29
C ASN A 2 8.91 14.78 14.09
N GLU A 3 8.42 14.99 15.32
CA GLU A 3 7.83 13.92 16.15
C GLU A 3 6.47 13.44 15.66
N LYS A 4 5.62 14.34 15.13
CA LYS A 4 4.32 13.96 14.55
C LYS A 4 4.48 13.08 13.32
N GLN A 5 5.44 13.39 12.44
CA GLN A 5 5.76 12.54 11.28
C GLN A 5 6.36 11.19 11.69
N LYS A 6 7.23 11.15 12.73
CA LYS A 6 7.74 9.89 13.29
C LYS A 6 6.64 8.98 13.84
N SER A 7 5.61 9.58 14.44
CA SER A 7 4.41 8.91 14.96
C SER A 7 3.51 8.39 13.83
N LEU A 8 3.30 9.19 12.78
CA LEU A 8 2.40 8.88 11.65
C LEU A 8 2.85 7.66 10.82
N PHE A 9 4.15 7.42 10.69
CA PHE A 9 4.70 6.27 9.95
C PHE A 9 5.15 5.11 10.85
N TYR A 10 4.67 5.07 12.09
CA TYR A 10 5.00 3.99 13.03
C TYR A 10 4.52 2.63 12.47
N GLY A 11 5.43 1.64 12.44
CA GLY A 11 5.14 0.29 11.92
C GLY A 11 5.33 0.09 10.41
N MET A 12 5.62 1.16 9.65
CA MET A 12 6.02 1.05 8.23
C MET A 12 7.55 0.92 8.08
N ASP A 13 7.99 0.19 7.06
CA ASP A 13 9.41 0.10 6.71
C ASP A 13 9.89 1.30 5.87
N ALA A 14 11.18 1.33 5.53
CA ALA A 14 11.77 2.44 4.77
C ALA A 14 11.24 2.53 3.33
N THR A 15 10.97 1.39 2.70
CA THR A 15 10.47 1.31 1.33
C THR A 15 9.02 1.77 1.26
N GLU A 16 8.18 1.34 2.20
CA GLU A 16 6.78 1.76 2.31
C GLU A 16 6.66 3.26 2.54
N LYS A 17 7.48 3.82 3.45
CA LYS A 17 7.54 5.27 3.67
C LYS A 17 7.91 6.00 2.39
N LYS A 18 8.95 5.52 1.68
CA LYS A 18 9.38 6.11 0.42
C LYS A 18 8.27 6.08 -0.63
N ILE A 19 7.58 4.95 -0.81
CA ILE A 19 6.48 4.81 -1.76
C ILE A 19 5.34 5.78 -1.40
N PHE A 20 4.94 5.84 -0.14
CA PHE A 20 3.88 6.74 0.31
C PHE A 20 4.23 8.22 0.07
N THR A 21 5.47 8.61 0.34
CA THR A 21 5.99 9.96 0.03
C THR A 21 5.91 10.25 -1.48
N LEU A 22 6.30 9.29 -2.34
CA LEU A 22 6.22 9.46 -3.79
C LEU A 22 4.78 9.60 -4.29
N ILE A 23 3.84 8.84 -3.71
CA ILE A 23 2.41 8.93 -4.03
C ILE A 23 1.87 10.31 -3.67
N ASN A 24 2.14 10.80 -2.45
CA ASN A 24 1.68 12.13 -2.04
C ASN A 24 2.34 13.26 -2.84
N HIS A 25 3.61 13.12 -3.21
CA HIS A 25 4.26 14.05 -4.12
C HIS A 25 3.53 14.08 -5.47
N HIS A 26 3.25 12.91 -6.05
CA HIS A 26 2.49 12.82 -7.30
C HIS A 26 1.11 13.48 -7.17
N ARG A 27 0.35 13.22 -6.09
CA ARG A 27 -0.94 13.86 -5.84
C ARG A 27 -0.86 15.38 -5.80
N GLN A 28 0.17 15.93 -5.15
CA GLN A 28 0.39 17.38 -5.07
C GLN A 28 0.64 18.00 -6.45
N GLN A 29 1.34 17.30 -7.36
CA GLN A 29 1.55 17.79 -8.74
C GLN A 29 0.23 18.00 -9.49
N TYR A 30 -0.85 17.30 -9.09
CA TYR A 30 -2.19 17.44 -9.66
C TYR A 30 -3.15 18.23 -8.78
N GLY A 31 -2.65 18.94 -7.76
CA GLY A 31 -3.47 19.75 -6.85
C GLY A 31 -4.39 18.93 -5.93
N LEU A 32 -4.12 17.64 -5.76
CA LEU A 32 -4.89 16.78 -4.87
C LEU A 32 -4.36 16.84 -3.43
N PRO A 33 -5.22 16.73 -2.41
CA PRO A 33 -4.79 16.75 -1.01
C PRO A 33 -3.89 15.55 -0.68
N SER A 34 -2.93 15.77 0.21
CA SER A 34 -2.07 14.70 0.74
C SER A 34 -2.91 13.67 1.48
N LEU A 35 -2.54 12.40 1.35
CA LEU A 35 -3.09 11.33 2.16
C LEU A 35 -2.37 11.26 3.50
N GLU A 36 -3.09 10.81 4.53
CA GLU A 36 -2.54 10.45 5.83
C GLU A 36 -2.12 8.98 5.83
N PRO A 37 -0.95 8.63 6.39
CA PRO A 37 -0.52 7.24 6.50
C PRO A 37 -1.41 6.46 7.48
N SER A 38 -1.72 5.22 7.13
CA SER A 38 -2.52 4.30 7.96
C SER A 38 -1.85 2.94 8.06
N ILE A 39 -1.50 2.52 9.27
CA ILE A 39 -0.84 1.24 9.52
C ILE A 39 -1.74 0.04 9.16
N ASN A 40 -3.05 0.16 9.39
CA ASN A 40 -4.02 -0.87 9.02
C ASN A 40 -4.08 -1.04 7.49
N LEU A 41 -4.01 0.07 6.75
CA LEU A 41 -3.99 0.02 5.29
C LEU A 41 -2.69 -0.59 4.77
N ALA A 42 -1.55 -0.24 5.37
CA ALA A 42 -0.27 -0.88 5.04
C ALA A 42 -0.29 -2.38 5.34
N TYR A 43 -0.88 -2.80 6.46
CA TYR A 43 -1.05 -4.21 6.80
C TYR A 43 -1.84 -4.96 5.73
N VAL A 44 -3.01 -4.44 5.35
CA VAL A 44 -3.85 -5.03 4.29
C VAL A 44 -3.11 -5.10 2.96
N ALA A 45 -2.40 -4.03 2.58
CA ALA A 45 -1.60 -4.00 1.35
C ALA A 45 -0.46 -5.04 1.35
N ARG A 46 0.23 -5.24 2.49
CA ARG A 46 1.25 -6.30 2.63
C ARG A 46 0.62 -7.68 2.48
N THR A 47 -0.48 -7.93 3.18
CA THR A 47 -1.19 -9.22 3.10
C THR A 47 -1.61 -9.51 1.67
N HIS A 48 -2.14 -8.51 0.95
CA HIS A 48 -2.47 -8.64 -0.47
C HIS A 48 -1.25 -8.94 -1.34
N ALA A 49 -0.13 -8.24 -1.11
CA ALA A 49 1.09 -8.46 -1.90
C ALA A 49 1.64 -9.89 -1.70
N VAL A 50 1.61 -10.40 -0.46
CA VAL A 50 1.98 -11.79 -0.16
C VAL A 50 1.02 -12.77 -0.83
N ASP A 51 -0.28 -12.54 -0.71
CA ASP A 51 -1.32 -13.38 -1.32
C ASP A 51 -1.17 -13.50 -2.85
N VAL A 52 -0.85 -12.39 -3.53
CA VAL A 52 -0.60 -12.39 -4.98
C VAL A 52 0.61 -13.25 -5.34
N VAL A 53 1.72 -13.11 -4.60
CA VAL A 53 2.95 -13.89 -4.84
C VAL A 53 2.73 -15.38 -4.57
N GLU A 54 1.99 -15.72 -3.53
CA GLU A 54 1.75 -17.11 -3.13
C GLU A 54 0.73 -17.79 -4.03
N ASN A 55 -0.40 -17.12 -4.33
CA ASN A 55 -1.53 -17.71 -5.03
C ASN A 55 -1.51 -17.52 -6.55
N ASN A 56 -0.61 -16.68 -7.09
CA ASN A 56 -0.40 -16.45 -8.52
C ASN A 56 -1.72 -16.39 -9.33
N PRO A 57 -2.65 -15.49 -8.95
CA PRO A 57 -3.99 -15.44 -9.56
C PRO A 57 -3.96 -15.11 -11.06
N ASP A 58 -2.87 -14.52 -11.53
CA ASP A 58 -2.57 -14.18 -12.93
C ASP A 58 -2.21 -15.40 -13.81
N VAL A 59 -1.70 -16.49 -13.23
CA VAL A 59 -1.29 -17.69 -13.99
C VAL A 59 -2.49 -18.54 -14.44
N CYS A 60 -3.67 -18.33 -13.85
CA CYS A 60 -4.88 -19.13 -14.11
C CYS A 60 -5.97 -18.39 -14.90
N GLY A 61 -5.61 -17.34 -15.64
CA GLY A 61 -6.55 -16.59 -16.50
C GLY A 61 -7.48 -15.62 -15.75
N GLY A 62 -7.24 -15.36 -14.47
CA GLY A 62 -7.84 -14.28 -13.71
C GLY A 62 -7.04 -12.98 -13.89
N ASN A 63 -7.72 -11.82 -13.84
CA ASN A 63 -7.00 -10.55 -13.78
C ASN A 63 -6.51 -10.29 -12.34
N MET A 64 -5.41 -9.54 -12.20
CA MET A 64 -4.77 -9.21 -10.91
C MET A 64 -5.71 -8.50 -9.90
N HIS A 65 -6.88 -8.05 -10.36
CA HIS A 65 -7.89 -7.34 -9.59
C HIS A 65 -9.16 -8.18 -9.32
N SER A 66 -9.23 -9.41 -9.82
CA SER A 66 -10.39 -10.30 -9.72
C SER A 66 -9.97 -11.55 -8.99
N TRP A 67 -10.00 -11.43 -7.67
CA TRP A 67 -9.98 -12.60 -6.82
C TRP A 67 -11.23 -13.42 -7.11
N GLY A 68 -11.05 -14.64 -7.61
CA GLY A 68 -12.12 -15.63 -7.54
C GLY A 68 -12.42 -16.00 -6.08
N ASN A 69 -13.09 -17.12 -5.86
CA ASN A 69 -13.39 -17.71 -4.54
C ASN A 69 -12.12 -18.23 -3.80
N LYS A 70 -10.98 -17.53 -3.86
CA LYS A 70 -9.69 -18.01 -3.33
C LYS A 70 -8.91 -16.98 -2.51
N GLY A 71 -9.36 -15.72 -2.42
CA GLY A 71 -8.78 -14.78 -1.46
C GLY A 71 -9.07 -15.27 -0.04
N LYS A 72 -8.03 -15.38 0.79
CA LYS A 72 -8.14 -15.75 2.21
C LYS A 72 -7.89 -14.56 3.12
#